data_AF-U9TVT9-F1
#
_entry.id   AF-U9TVT9-F1
#
_cell.length_a   1.000
_cell.length_b   1.000
_cell.length_c   1.000
_cell.angle_alpha   90.00
_cell.angle_beta   90.00
_cell.angle_gamma   90.00
#
_symmetry.space_group_name_H-M   'P 1'
#
loop_
_entity.id
_entity.type
_entity.pdbx_description
1 polymer ?
#
loop_
_entity_poly.entity_id
_entity_poly.type
_entity_poly.pdbx_seq_one_letter_code
_entity_poly.pdbx_strand_id
1 'polypeptide(L)'
;MDSKLMINYIDYFNNNRSRDPTMLVYDSFRGHLEKSVKTKFRDNNVDLAVIPGGLTSICQPLDVAINKPFKDRLHKEWHLWMANGGAGETTAGNLRRAKYSDVCNWVKRAWENISNETIINSFVSCGITDSLDSDHEELEISDIDDTL
;
A
#
# COMPACT_ATOMS: atom_id res chain seq x y z
N MET A 1 7.47 -8.99 -6.86
CA MET A 1 7.45 -8.25 -8.15
C MET A 1 8.86 -8.28 -8.71
N ASP A 2 9.09 -8.84 -9.90
CA ASP A 2 10.44 -8.83 -10.49
C ASP A 2 10.71 -7.53 -11.25
N SER A 3 11.94 -7.36 -11.72
CA SER A 3 12.41 -6.13 -12.36
C SER A 3 11.75 -5.88 -13.71
N LYS A 4 11.37 -6.95 -14.44
CA LYS A 4 10.62 -6.84 -15.69
C LYS A 4 9.22 -6.30 -15.43
N LEU A 5 8.55 -6.83 -14.40
CA LEU A 5 7.23 -6.38 -13.99
C LEU A 5 7.27 -4.94 -13.44
N MET A 6 8.33 -4.58 -12.71
CA MET A 6 8.56 -3.18 -12.28
C MET A 6 8.66 -2.24 -13.48
N ILE A 7 9.41 -2.59 -14.53
CA ILE A 7 9.53 -1.75 -15.73
C ILE A 7 8.16 -1.55 -16.39
N ASN A 8 7.36 -2.61 -16.53
CA ASN A 8 6.01 -2.50 -17.07
C ASN A 8 5.10 -1.62 -16.19
N TYR A 9 5.25 -1.72 -14.87
CA TYR A 9 4.53 -0.85 -13.93
C TYR A 9 4.95 0.61 -14.09
N ILE A 10 6.24 0.90 -14.31
CA ILE A 10 6.73 2.26 -14.57
C ILE A 10 6.11 2.82 -15.85
N ASP A 11 6.03 2.02 -16.91
CA ASP A 11 5.38 2.46 -18.16
C ASP A 11 3.89 2.76 -17.92
N TYR A 12 3.18 1.90 -17.19
CA TYR A 12 1.80 2.15 -16.79
C TYR A 12 1.68 3.44 -15.95
N PHE A 13 2.49 3.59 -14.91
CA PHE A 13 2.50 4.74 -14.02
C PHE A 13 2.72 6.05 -14.78
N ASN A 14 3.73 6.10 -15.66
CA ASN A 14 4.05 7.29 -16.44
C ASN A 14 2.96 7.65 -17.46
N ASN A 15 2.22 6.67 -17.98
CA ASN A 15 1.10 6.93 -18.87
C ASN A 15 -0.15 7.48 -18.14
N ASN A 16 -0.21 7.37 -16.81
CA ASN A 16 -1.38 7.73 -16.00
C ASN A 16 -1.12 8.90 -15.02
N ARG A 17 -0.02 9.63 -15.18
CA ARG A 17 0.31 10.80 -14.34
C ARG A 17 0.70 12.03 -15.16
N SER A 18 0.72 13.18 -14.50
CA SER A 18 1.36 14.39 -15.04
C SER A 18 2.88 14.23 -15.07
N ARG A 19 3.56 15.05 -15.89
CA ARG A 19 5.04 15.04 -15.99
C ARG A 19 5.72 15.89 -14.92
N ASP A 20 4.99 16.26 -13.87
CA ASP A 20 5.54 17.04 -12.77
C ASP A 20 6.64 16.25 -12.05
N PRO A 21 7.64 16.94 -11.47
CA PRO A 21 8.62 16.30 -10.58
C PRO A 21 7.90 15.47 -9.52
N THR A 22 8.25 14.20 -9.43
CA THR A 22 7.57 13.24 -8.54
C THR A 22 8.60 12.48 -7.74
N MET A 23 8.36 12.30 -6.43
CA MET A 23 9.14 11.41 -5.59
C MET A 23 8.34 10.15 -5.30
N LEU A 24 8.95 8.98 -5.49
CA LEU A 24 8.40 7.69 -5.10
C LEU A 24 9.18 7.14 -3.90
N VAL A 25 8.45 6.92 -2.81
CA VAL A 25 8.98 6.34 -1.57
C VAL A 25 8.58 4.87 -1.50
N TYR A 26 9.54 3.97 -1.33
CA TYR A 26 9.31 2.52 -1.30
C TYR A 26 10.39 1.75 -0.54
N ASP A 27 10.12 0.49 -0.22
CA ASP A 27 11.02 -0.39 0.54
C ASP A 27 12.27 -0.83 -0.28
N SER A 28 13.27 -1.34 0.43
CA SER A 28 14.50 -1.87 -0.16
C SER A 28 14.34 -3.27 -0.79
N PHE A 29 13.17 -3.59 -1.37
CA PHE A 29 12.95 -4.88 -2.01
C PHE A 29 13.91 -5.08 -3.21
N ARG A 30 14.44 -6.30 -3.39
CA ARG A 30 15.51 -6.57 -4.37
C ARG A 30 15.19 -6.13 -5.80
N GLY A 31 13.95 -6.32 -6.26
CA GLY A 31 13.51 -5.90 -7.59
C GLY A 31 13.45 -4.38 -7.78
N HIS A 32 13.28 -3.62 -6.70
CA HIS A 32 13.30 -2.15 -6.72
C HIS A 32 14.71 -1.59 -6.87
N LEU A 33 15.70 -2.32 -6.36
CA LEU A 33 17.08 -1.88 -6.26
C LEU A 33 17.88 -2.08 -7.56
N GLU A 34 17.33 -2.80 -8.53
CA GLU A 34 18.00 -3.02 -9.80
C GLU A 34 18.29 -1.72 -10.56
N LYS A 35 19.47 -1.67 -11.18
CA LYS A 35 19.95 -0.50 -11.92
C LYS A 35 19.02 -0.13 -13.08
N SER A 36 18.43 -1.12 -13.74
CA SER A 36 17.46 -0.97 -14.82
C SER A 36 16.21 -0.22 -14.35
N VAL A 37 15.66 -0.61 -13.21
CA VAL A 37 14.48 0.00 -12.57
C VAL A 37 14.79 1.44 -12.15
N LYS A 38 15.91 1.67 -11.45
CA LYS A 38 16.33 3.02 -11.03
C LYS A 38 16.56 3.97 -12.22
N THR A 39 17.19 3.47 -13.28
CA THR A 39 17.44 4.26 -14.49
C THR A 39 16.12 4.64 -15.16
N LYS A 40 15.18 3.69 -15.28
CA LYS A 40 13.87 3.95 -15.88
C LYS A 40 13.08 5.02 -15.14
N PHE A 41 13.08 5.02 -13.80
CA PHE A 41 12.42 6.07 -13.01
C PHE A 41 13.06 7.44 -13.23
N ARG A 42 14.39 7.51 -13.17
CA ARG A 42 15.15 8.75 -13.40
C ARG A 42 14.88 9.34 -14.79
N ASP A 43 14.90 8.50 -15.83
CA ASP A 43 14.64 8.93 -17.21
C ASP A 43 13.21 9.45 -17.41
N ASN A 44 12.31 9.19 -16.46
CA ASN A 44 10.93 9.68 -16.44
C ASN A 44 10.70 10.81 -15.41
N ASN A 45 11.74 11.47 -14.89
CA ASN A 45 11.60 12.57 -13.91
C ASN A 45 10.90 12.11 -12.61
N VAL A 46 11.26 10.91 -12.13
CA VAL A 46 10.82 10.37 -10.84
C VAL A 46 12.04 10.10 -9.97
N ASP A 47 12.11 10.79 -8.84
CA ASP A 47 13.11 10.57 -7.81
C ASP A 47 12.70 9.42 -6.90
N LEU A 48 13.68 8.62 -6.47
CA LEU A 48 13.44 7.43 -5.66
C LEU A 48 14.01 7.63 -4.26
N ALA A 49 13.14 7.50 -3.24
CA ALA A 49 13.52 7.43 -1.84
C ALA A 49 13.35 5.99 -1.36
N VAL A 50 14.47 5.29 -1.14
CA VAL A 50 14.48 3.90 -0.65
C VAL A 50 14.48 3.91 0.87
N ILE A 51 13.50 3.27 1.48
CA ILE A 51 13.44 3.05 2.92
C ILE A 51 14.43 1.94 3.30
N PRO A 52 15.34 2.17 4.26
CA PRO A 52 16.24 1.13 4.77
C PRO A 52 15.47 -0.05 5.37
N GLY A 53 16.07 -1.24 5.28
CA GLY A 53 15.49 -2.45 5.87
C GLY A 53 15.23 -2.30 7.37
N GLY A 54 14.06 -2.74 7.82
CA GLY A 54 13.64 -2.65 9.22
C GLY A 54 12.97 -1.32 9.61
N LEU A 55 12.92 -0.33 8.71
CA LEU A 55 12.29 0.97 8.98
C LEU A 55 10.91 1.15 8.35
N THR A 56 10.39 0.13 7.67
CA THR A 56 9.07 0.19 7.01
C THR A 56 7.95 0.57 7.98
N SER A 57 7.96 0.06 9.22
CA SER A 57 6.94 0.38 10.24
C SER A 57 6.97 1.83 10.73
N ILE A 58 7.99 2.60 10.37
CA ILE A 58 8.20 3.99 10.83
C ILE A 58 8.16 4.95 9.64
N CYS A 59 8.86 4.61 8.56
CA CYS A 59 9.10 5.51 7.44
C CYS A 59 8.22 5.23 6.21
N GLN A 60 7.40 4.17 6.22
CA GLN A 60 6.54 3.83 5.08
C GLN A 60 5.09 4.23 5.37
N PRO A 61 4.54 5.27 4.70
CA PRO A 61 3.18 5.76 4.98
C PRO A 61 2.11 4.68 4.88
N LEU A 62 2.29 3.75 3.91
CA LEU A 62 1.41 2.62 3.75
C LEU A 62 1.36 1.74 5.00
N ASP A 63 2.50 1.42 5.61
CA ASP A 63 2.56 0.52 6.77
C ASP A 63 2.24 1.24 8.08
N VAL A 64 2.55 2.53 8.19
CA VAL A 64 2.27 3.34 9.39
C VAL A 64 0.77 3.51 9.64
N ALA A 65 0.00 3.91 8.63
CA ALA A 65 -1.39 4.31 8.88
C ALA A 65 -2.42 3.83 7.85
N ILE A 66 -2.03 3.45 6.63
CA ILE A 66 -3.00 3.11 5.57
C ILE A 66 -3.37 1.63 5.58
N ASN A 67 -2.39 0.74 5.74
CA ASN A 67 -2.56 -0.71 5.58
C ASN A 67 -3.52 -1.31 6.60
N LYS A 68 -3.50 -0.83 7.85
CA LYS A 68 -4.40 -1.30 8.91
C LYS A 68 -5.87 -1.04 8.57
N PRO A 69 -6.34 0.23 8.43
CA PRO A 69 -7.74 0.49 8.10
C PRO A 69 -8.17 -0.07 6.74
N PHE A 70 -7.25 -0.18 5.78
CA PHE A 70 -7.52 -0.85 4.51
C PHE A 70 -7.80 -2.35 4.70
N LYS A 71 -6.93 -3.08 5.42
CA LYS A 71 -7.07 -4.51 5.69
C LYS A 71 -8.30 -4.79 6.56
N ASP A 72 -8.58 -3.98 7.56
CA ASP A 72 -9.76 -4.13 8.42
C ASP A 72 -11.06 -4.07 7.61
N ARG A 73 -11.14 -3.16 6.63
CA ARG A 73 -12.29 -3.05 5.73
C ARG A 73 -12.36 -4.21 4.74
N LEU A 74 -11.23 -4.64 4.20
CA LEU A 74 -11.16 -5.80 3.34
C LEU A 74 -11.67 -7.06 4.07
N HIS A 75 -11.28 -7.23 5.34
CA HIS A 75 -11.77 -8.31 6.20
C HIS A 75 -13.27 -8.16 6.47
N LYS A 76 -13.77 -6.96 6.74
CA LYS A 76 -15.21 -6.71 6.90
C LYS A 76 -16.01 -7.11 5.66
N GLU A 77 -15.56 -6.74 4.47
CA GLU A 77 -16.18 -7.15 3.20
C GLU A 77 -16.20 -8.67 3.02
N TRP A 78 -15.09 -9.33 3.35
CA TRP A 78 -15.00 -10.78 3.34
C TRP A 78 -15.98 -11.43 4.34
N HIS A 79 -16.05 -10.94 5.58
CA HIS A 79 -16.98 -11.45 6.60
C HIS A 79 -18.44 -11.28 6.19
N LEU A 80 -18.81 -10.14 5.59
CA LEU A 80 -20.15 -9.92 5.08
C LEU A 80 -20.48 -10.88 3.94
N TRP A 81 -19.54 -11.08 3.03
CA TRP A 81 -19.71 -12.05 1.94
C TRP A 81 -19.86 -13.48 2.46
N MET A 82 -19.05 -13.88 3.45
CA MET A 82 -19.18 -15.17 4.14
C MET A 82 -20.56 -15.34 4.78
N ALA A 83 -21.01 -14.35 5.56
CA ALA A 83 -22.29 -14.38 6.26
C ALA A 83 -23.50 -14.42 5.31
N ASN A 84 -23.38 -13.81 4.13
CA ASN A 84 -24.42 -13.80 3.10
C ASN A 84 -24.42 -15.05 2.20
N GLY A 85 -23.79 -16.14 2.64
CA GLY A 85 -23.77 -17.42 1.91
C GLY A 85 -22.81 -17.46 0.72
N GLY A 86 -21.88 -16.50 0.62
CA GLY A 86 -20.87 -16.46 -0.45
C GLY A 86 -19.97 -17.70 -0.45
N ALA A 87 -19.69 -18.25 0.73
CA ALA A 87 -18.87 -19.44 0.93
C ALA A 87 -19.70 -20.71 1.15
N GLY A 88 -20.74 -20.93 0.35
CA GLY A 88 -21.37 -22.26 0.29
C GLY A 88 -20.35 -23.37 0.03
N GLU A 89 -20.72 -24.62 0.27
CA GLU A 89 -19.81 -25.75 0.08
C GLU A 89 -19.67 -26.14 -1.41
N THR A 90 -18.48 -26.60 -1.74
CA THR A 90 -18.21 -27.33 -2.98
C THR A 90 -18.68 -28.77 -2.84
N THR A 91 -18.81 -29.51 -3.94
CA THR A 91 -19.14 -30.95 -3.91
C THR A 91 -18.15 -31.78 -3.08
N ALA A 92 -16.92 -31.27 -2.89
CA ALA A 92 -15.88 -31.89 -2.07
C ALA A 92 -15.90 -31.45 -0.59
N GLY A 93 -16.91 -30.70 -0.15
CA GLY A 93 -17.04 -30.21 1.24
C GLY A 93 -16.16 -29.00 1.59
N ASN A 94 -15.38 -28.46 0.64
CA ASN A 94 -14.57 -27.25 0.87
C ASN A 94 -15.42 -25.98 0.70
N LEU A 95 -15.07 -24.92 1.42
CA LEU A 95 -15.64 -23.58 1.21
C LEU A 95 -15.36 -23.08 -0.21
N ARG A 96 -16.36 -22.49 -0.86
CA ARG A 96 -16.17 -21.82 -2.14
C ARG A 96 -15.25 -20.61 -2.00
N ARG A 97 -14.35 -20.44 -2.96
CA ARG A 97 -13.50 -19.25 -3.07
C ARG A 97 -14.31 -18.10 -3.68
N ALA A 98 -14.12 -16.89 -3.15
CA ALA A 98 -14.64 -15.66 -3.74
C ALA A 98 -14.13 -15.48 -5.18
N LYS A 99 -14.97 -14.93 -6.06
CA LYS A 99 -14.54 -14.63 -7.43
C LYS A 99 -13.59 -13.44 -7.41
N TYR A 100 -12.71 -13.36 -8.40
CA TYR A 100 -11.82 -12.19 -8.55
C TYR A 100 -12.60 -10.88 -8.65
N SER A 101 -13.76 -10.86 -9.31
CA SER A 101 -14.63 -9.68 -9.38
C SER A 101 -15.11 -9.22 -8.01
N ASP A 102 -15.43 -10.16 -7.11
CA ASP A 102 -15.89 -9.84 -5.76
C ASP A 102 -14.74 -9.22 -4.96
N VAL A 103 -13.56 -9.85 -5.02
CA VAL A 103 -12.36 -9.35 -4.36
C VAL A 103 -11.95 -7.97 -4.89
N CYS A 104 -11.98 -7.74 -6.21
CA CYS A 104 -11.69 -6.42 -6.79
C CYS A 104 -12.67 -5.35 -6.30
N ASN A 105 -13.96 -5.71 -6.17
CA ASN A 105 -14.96 -4.79 -5.62
C ASN A 105 -14.72 -4.49 -4.14
N TRP A 106 -14.26 -5.47 -3.35
CA TRP A 106 -13.89 -5.26 -1.94
C TRP A 106 -12.68 -4.35 -1.82
N VAL A 107 -11.63 -4.59 -2.61
CA VAL A 107 -10.43 -3.74 -2.67
C VAL A 107 -10.80 -2.30 -3.02
N LYS A 108 -11.65 -2.12 -4.04
CA LYS A 108 -12.14 -0.80 -4.45
C LYS A 108 -12.86 -0.09 -3.30
N ARG A 109 -13.85 -0.73 -2.68
CA ARG A 109 -14.60 -0.13 -1.56
C ARG A 109 -13.71 0.14 -0.36
N ALA A 110 -12.80 -0.77 -0.01
CA ALA A 110 -11.86 -0.58 1.08
C ALA A 110 -10.99 0.66 0.86
N TRP A 111 -10.47 0.84 -0.37
CA TRP A 111 -9.68 2.00 -0.77
C TRP A 111 -10.50 3.30 -0.76
N GLU A 112 -11.69 3.31 -1.36
CA GLU A 112 -12.56 4.50 -1.43
C GLU A 112 -12.96 5.05 -0.06
N ASN A 113 -12.91 4.22 0.98
CA ASN A 113 -13.23 4.68 2.33
C ASN A 113 -12.01 5.27 3.07
N ILE A 114 -10.78 5.13 2.56
CA ILE A 114 -9.59 5.74 3.17
C ILE A 114 -9.67 7.24 2.94
N SER A 115 -9.66 8.04 4.01
CA SER A 115 -9.80 9.50 3.87
C SER A 115 -8.51 10.13 3.36
N ASN A 116 -8.63 11.25 2.64
CA ASN A 116 -7.47 12.05 2.25
C ASN A 116 -6.64 12.49 3.47
N GLU A 117 -7.29 12.77 4.60
CA GLU A 117 -6.64 13.08 5.87
C GLU A 117 -5.77 11.91 6.37
N THR A 118 -6.26 10.68 6.30
CA THR A 118 -5.46 9.49 6.66
C THR A 118 -4.21 9.38 5.78
N ILE A 119 -4.37 9.64 4.47
CA ILE A 119 -3.26 9.63 3.52
C ILE A 119 -2.25 10.73 3.88
N ILE A 120 -2.68 11.98 4.04
CA ILE A 120 -1.80 13.11 4.38
C ILE A 120 -1.08 12.84 5.70
N ASN A 121 -1.80 12.48 6.76
CA ASN A 121 -1.23 12.25 8.08
C ASN A 121 -0.24 11.09 8.08
N SER A 122 -0.43 10.08 7.22
CA SER A 122 0.54 8.98 7.07
C SER A 122 1.89 9.44 6.53
N PHE A 123 1.91 10.37 5.58
CA PHE A 123 3.15 10.95 5.06
C PHE A 123 3.83 11.83 6.10
N VAL A 124 3.04 12.67 6.77
CA VAL A 124 3.50 13.54 7.86
C VAL A 124 4.14 12.73 9.00
N SER A 125 3.48 11.66 9.43
CA SER A 125 3.99 10.79 10.52
C SER A 125 5.28 10.06 10.15
N CYS A 126 5.53 9.85 8.85
CA CYS A 126 6.80 9.32 8.35
C CYS A 126 7.87 10.39 8.15
N GLY A 127 7.62 11.65 8.53
CA GLY A 127 8.54 12.78 8.29
C GLY A 127 8.62 13.21 6.83
N ILE A 128 7.67 12.80 5.99
CA ILE A 128 7.60 13.16 4.57
C ILE A 128 6.63 14.34 4.44
N THR A 129 7.17 15.54 4.58
CA THR A 129 6.40 16.80 4.58
C THR A 129 7.22 17.92 3.93
N ASP A 130 6.54 18.97 3.49
CA ASP A 130 7.16 20.17 2.89
C ASP A 130 7.78 21.11 3.94
N SER A 131 7.47 20.90 5.23
CA SER A 131 7.82 21.77 6.35
C SER A 131 8.93 21.16 7.22
N LEU A 132 10.02 21.90 7.45
CA LEU A 132 11.09 21.50 8.37
C LEU A 132 10.75 21.77 9.86
N ASP A 133 9.71 22.57 10.12
CA ASP A 133 9.44 23.15 11.45
C ASP A 133 8.16 22.63 12.11
N SER A 134 7.60 21.52 11.63
CA SER A 134 6.35 21.04 12.19
C SER A 134 6.60 20.09 13.37
N ASP A 135 6.33 20.61 14.57
CA ASP A 135 6.11 19.85 15.79
C ASP A 135 4.88 18.95 15.60
N HIS A 136 5.04 17.86 14.85
CA HIS A 136 4.00 16.86 14.70
C HIS A 136 4.11 15.88 15.85
N GLU A 137 3.03 15.76 16.64
CA GLU A 137 2.89 14.75 17.68
C GLU A 137 3.19 13.38 17.08
N GLU A 138 4.23 12.74 17.61
CA GLU A 138 4.61 11.36 17.30
C GLU A 138 3.39 10.49 17.62
N LEU A 139 2.76 9.89 16.59
CA LEU A 139 1.70 8.92 16.83
C LEU A 139 2.27 7.81 17.69
N GLU A 140 1.77 7.64 18.91
CA GLU A 140 2.12 6.50 19.75
C GLU A 140 1.82 5.22 18.97
N ILE A 141 2.88 4.58 18.48
CA ILE A 141 2.82 3.24 17.91
C ILE A 141 2.49 2.34 19.09
N SER A 142 1.20 2.06 19.29
CA SER A 142 0.78 1.07 20.27
C SER A 142 1.34 -0.28 19.79
N ASP A 143 2.35 -0.78 20.49
CA ASP A 143 2.81 -2.16 20.38
C ASP A 143 1.57 -3.04 20.57
N ILE A 144 1.15 -3.70 19.49
CA ILE A 144 0.15 -4.76 19.59
C ILE A 144 0.89 -5.92 20.24
N ASP A 145 0.63 -6.08 21.54
CA ASP A 145 1.03 -7.22 22.35
C ASP A 145 0.71 -8.52 21.58
N ASP A 146 1.77 -9.24 21.19
CA ASP A 146 1.70 -10.60 20.65
C ASP A 146 1.28 -11.55 21.79
N THR A 147 0.01 -11.47 22.21
CA THR A 147 -0.58 -12.45 23.12
C THR A 147 -2.03 -12.78 22.73
N LEU A 148 -2.18 -13.77 21.83
CA LEU A 148 -2.81 -15.09 22.05
C LEU A 148 -3.09 -15.83 20.73
#